data_AF-A0A943RTC8-F1
#
_entry.id   AF-A0A943RTC8-F1
#
_cell.length_a   1.000
_cell.length_b   1.000
_cell.length_c   1.000
_cell.angle_alpha   90.00
_cell.angle_beta   90.00
_cell.angle_gamma   90.00
#
_symmetry.space_group_name_H-M   'P 1'
#
loop_
_entity.id
_entity.type
_entity.pdbx_description
1 polymer ?
#
loop_
_entity_poly.entity_id
_entity_poly.type
_entity_poly.pdbx_seq_one_letter_code
_entity_poly.pdbx_strand_id
1 'polypeptide(L)'
;MAESRAERRARRALVEAVEGSKEEKSSTKSKSSKAAKSKSAKGKAKRPGSRRSEDTASQTRSKRPYKNPVPSARKAVDPKSPCSIMKACGGCTALNRPYKKQLAAKQAAMEELFASLCAREGIAVDPIRGMGVTLGDPGKYPAPRGFRHKAATPFAPGKEGAVRCGFFERGTHKIVAVPECPVEAPGARQILNGIAREAERLHIPAFNEDKHLGLLRYAVVRCGWRTDQIMVTLVTAQRDLPHAQDFFEAVAALDPRIVTVAQNINGRPGNAILGEETRIVYGAECMRDQLLGCEFDISPTAFYQTNPQQTELLYQLAIDGMDLHQGDVLMDAYCGSGTIGLCAAKDAQNKGIGIMLLGVERNPAGIADARRNAELNGLTRSAWFMADDATDYILDAADNNERVDVLSIDPPRAGSTPEFLEAACALKPRRITYISCNPVTQERDLHQLLDGGYCLLKITPVDMFPHTDHTETVAVLERR
;
A
#
# COMPACT_ATOMS: atom_id res chain seq x y z
N MET A 1 23.81 -4.80 1.74
CA MET A 1 24.77 -5.50 2.63
C MET A 1 24.02 -5.76 3.91
N ALA A 2 23.65 -7.02 4.17
CA ALA A 2 22.88 -7.37 5.37
C ALA A 2 23.75 -7.11 6.61
N GLU A 3 23.26 -6.28 7.52
CA GLU A 3 23.87 -6.02 8.82
C GLU A 3 23.99 -7.36 9.57
N SER A 4 25.16 -7.66 10.12
CA SER A 4 25.40 -8.92 10.78
C SER A 4 24.57 -9.03 12.07
N ARG A 5 24.19 -10.24 12.47
CA ARG A 5 23.51 -10.51 13.76
C ARG A 5 24.24 -9.89 14.97
N ALA A 6 25.56 -9.72 14.88
CA ALA A 6 26.36 -9.07 15.92
C ALA A 6 26.14 -7.55 15.99
N GLU A 7 26.01 -6.89 14.84
CA GLU A 7 25.75 -5.45 14.75
C GLU A 7 24.33 -5.10 15.22
N ARG A 8 23.34 -5.95 14.88
CA ARG A 8 21.97 -5.85 15.41
C ARG A 8 21.94 -5.92 16.94
N ARG A 9 22.69 -6.86 17.53
CA ARG A 9 22.83 -6.99 19.00
C ARG A 9 23.52 -5.78 19.63
N ALA A 10 24.57 -5.25 19.01
CA ALA A 10 25.30 -4.09 19.54
C ALA A 10 24.45 -2.81 19.56
N ARG A 11 23.64 -2.60 18.51
CA ARG A 11 22.72 -1.46 18.44
C ARG A 11 21.57 -1.59 19.45
N ARG A 12 21.07 -2.81 19.66
CA ARG A 12 20.01 -3.09 20.64
C ARG A 12 20.49 -2.93 22.08
N ALA A 13 21.70 -3.38 22.40
CA ALA A 13 22.33 -3.12 23.70
C ALA A 13 22.50 -1.61 23.97
N LEU A 14 22.61 -0.79 22.93
CA LEU A 14 22.68 0.66 23.05
C LEU A 14 21.33 1.30 23.41
N VAL A 15 20.22 0.70 22.94
CA VAL A 15 18.85 1.10 23.31
C VAL A 15 18.58 0.71 24.78
N GLU A 16 18.92 -0.51 25.17
CA GLU A 16 18.80 -0.99 26.55
C GLU A 16 19.71 -0.23 27.54
N ALA A 17 20.91 0.20 27.10
CA ALA A 17 21.83 0.98 27.95
C ALA A 17 21.34 2.41 28.24
N VAL A 18 20.53 2.99 27.36
CA VAL A 18 19.87 4.28 27.61
C VAL A 18 18.80 4.13 28.70
N GLU A 19 18.16 2.96 28.81
CA GLU A 19 17.22 2.61 29.88
C GLU A 19 17.92 2.29 31.21
N GLY A 20 19.09 1.64 31.16
CA GLY A 20 19.84 1.20 32.35
C GLY A 20 20.63 2.27 33.11
N SER A 21 20.74 3.50 32.59
CA SER A 21 21.54 4.57 33.22
C SER A 21 20.88 5.26 34.43
N LYS A 22 19.72 4.75 34.90
CA LYS A 22 19.04 5.22 36.13
C LYS A 22 19.17 4.29 37.35
N GLU A 23 19.81 3.12 37.26
CA GLU A 23 19.99 2.25 38.43
C GLU A 23 21.45 1.88 38.66
N GLU A 24 21.86 2.03 39.92
CA GLU A 24 23.23 2.04 40.39
C GLU A 24 23.95 0.68 40.35
N LYS A 25 25.28 0.77 40.19
CA LYS A 25 26.33 0.08 40.97
C LYS A 25 25.92 -1.22 41.69
N SER A 26 26.51 -2.36 41.31
CA SER A 26 27.56 -3.02 42.11
C SER A 26 27.91 -4.42 41.60
N SER A 27 29.19 -4.77 41.80
CA SER A 27 29.71 -6.11 42.13
C SER A 27 29.94 -7.17 41.01
N THR A 28 31.23 -7.28 40.67
CA THR A 28 32.11 -8.48 40.67
C THR A 28 31.81 -9.76 39.85
N LYS A 29 32.80 -10.08 38.98
CA LYS A 29 33.48 -11.39 38.71
C LYS A 29 32.59 -12.63 38.45
N SER A 30 32.81 -13.44 37.41
CA SER A 30 34.05 -14.17 37.14
C SER A 30 34.05 -14.91 35.79
N LYS A 31 35.25 -15.09 35.24
CA LYS A 31 35.66 -15.89 34.07
C LYS A 31 35.24 -17.36 34.13
N SER A 32 35.00 -17.98 32.97
CA SER A 32 35.74 -19.21 32.59
C SER A 32 35.64 -19.54 31.10
N SER A 33 36.80 -19.89 30.55
CA SER A 33 37.11 -20.36 29.20
C SER A 33 37.21 -21.90 29.14
N LYS A 34 36.89 -22.51 27.98
CA LYS A 34 37.51 -23.72 27.36
C LYS A 34 36.65 -24.09 26.13
N ALA A 35 37.10 -23.98 24.87
CA ALA A 35 38.12 -24.74 24.14
C ALA A 35 37.76 -26.24 23.90
N ALA A 36 37.46 -26.59 22.64
CA ALA A 36 38.25 -27.49 21.77
C ALA A 36 37.43 -28.48 20.90
N LYS A 37 37.75 -28.49 19.59
CA LYS A 37 37.99 -29.64 18.65
C LYS A 37 36.85 -30.68 18.47
N SER A 38 36.59 -31.33 17.32
CA SER A 38 37.34 -31.55 16.06
C SER A 38 36.45 -32.25 15.01
N LYS A 39 36.74 -31.94 13.73
CA LYS A 39 36.71 -32.73 12.48
C LYS A 39 36.07 -34.14 12.44
N SER A 40 35.33 -34.40 11.34
CA SER A 40 35.54 -35.55 10.45
C SER A 40 34.87 -35.37 9.08
N ALA A 41 35.51 -35.89 8.03
CA ALA A 41 35.09 -35.81 6.62
C ALA A 41 35.26 -37.18 5.92
N LYS A 42 34.64 -37.29 4.72
CA LYS A 42 34.68 -38.34 3.66
C LYS A 42 33.52 -39.36 3.70
N GLY A 43 32.94 -39.82 2.58
CA GLY A 43 33.27 -39.69 1.14
C GLY A 43 32.08 -40.06 0.23
N LYS A 44 32.02 -39.50 -1.00
CA LYS A 44 32.20 -40.14 -2.33
C LYS A 44 31.30 -41.33 -2.70
N ALA A 45 30.48 -41.16 -3.76
CA ALA A 45 30.36 -42.08 -4.91
C ALA A 45 29.64 -41.39 -6.12
N LYS A 46 29.98 -41.81 -7.35
CA LYS A 46 29.66 -41.23 -8.68
C LYS A 46 28.78 -42.19 -9.51
N ARG A 47 27.77 -41.64 -10.25
CA ARG A 47 27.30 -41.84 -11.68
C ARG A 47 27.10 -43.28 -12.26
N PRO A 48 26.58 -43.54 -13.50
CA PRO A 48 25.96 -42.73 -14.61
C PRO A 48 24.62 -43.33 -15.20
N GLY A 49 23.85 -42.67 -16.10
CA GLY A 49 23.90 -42.77 -17.59
C GLY A 49 22.46 -42.77 -18.20
N SER A 50 22.07 -41.83 -19.09
CA SER A 50 21.88 -41.90 -20.58
C SER A 50 20.88 -42.99 -21.08
N ARG A 51 19.83 -42.77 -21.90
CA ARG A 51 19.75 -42.21 -23.28
C ARG A 51 18.27 -42.14 -23.78
N ARG A 52 17.96 -41.15 -24.67
CA ARG A 52 17.13 -41.15 -25.94
C ARG A 52 15.71 -41.76 -25.96
N SER A 53 14.75 -41.37 -26.80
CA SER A 53 14.33 -40.24 -27.65
C SER A 53 13.21 -40.83 -28.53
N GLU A 54 12.04 -40.20 -28.70
CA GLU A 54 11.26 -40.28 -29.96
C GLU A 54 10.01 -39.39 -29.93
N ASP A 55 9.63 -39.04 -31.16
CA ASP A 55 8.71 -38.01 -31.61
C ASP A 55 7.22 -38.28 -31.35
N THR A 56 6.41 -37.21 -31.32
CA THR A 56 5.20 -37.12 -32.18
C THR A 56 4.58 -35.73 -32.09
N ALA A 57 4.51 -35.08 -33.25
CA ALA A 57 3.71 -33.90 -33.49
C ALA A 57 2.22 -34.28 -33.58
N SER A 58 1.33 -33.49 -32.98
CA SER A 58 -0.10 -33.52 -33.29
C SER A 58 -0.61 -32.12 -33.65
N GLN A 59 -0.90 -31.97 -34.94
CA GLN A 59 -1.66 -30.86 -35.49
C GLN A 59 -3.13 -31.02 -35.09
N THR A 60 -3.73 -30.01 -34.46
CA THR A 60 -5.19 -29.85 -34.46
C THR A 60 -5.55 -28.45 -34.94
N ARG A 61 -6.05 -28.42 -36.17
CA ARG A 61 -6.56 -27.27 -36.91
C ARG A 61 -8.02 -27.09 -36.52
N SER A 62 -8.38 -26.03 -35.78
CA SER A 62 -9.78 -25.63 -35.61
C SER A 62 -10.04 -24.27 -36.25
N LYS A 63 -10.97 -24.28 -37.21
CA LYS A 63 -11.45 -23.15 -38.00
C LYS A 63 -12.39 -22.29 -37.14
N ARG A 64 -12.21 -20.95 -37.12
CA ARG A 64 -13.30 -19.98 -36.89
C ARG A 64 -13.11 -18.75 -37.79
N PRO A 65 -14.21 -18.13 -38.28
CA PRO A 65 -14.19 -17.30 -39.47
C PRO A 65 -13.84 -15.84 -39.20
N TYR A 66 -13.16 -15.26 -40.18
CA TYR A 66 -12.88 -13.86 -40.37
C TYR A 66 -14.19 -13.05 -40.52
N LYS A 67 -14.38 -11.99 -39.72
CA LYS A 67 -15.39 -10.95 -39.97
C LYS A 67 -14.68 -9.60 -40.12
N ASN A 68 -14.93 -8.96 -41.27
CA ASN A 68 -14.41 -7.64 -41.64
C ASN A 68 -14.88 -6.53 -40.67
N PRO A 69 -14.11 -5.43 -40.56
CA PRO A 69 -14.39 -4.35 -39.61
C PRO A 69 -15.51 -3.42 -40.12
N VAL A 70 -16.47 -3.12 -39.24
CA VAL A 70 -17.58 -2.18 -39.48
C VAL A 70 -17.17 -0.76 -39.02
N PRO A 71 -17.58 0.32 -39.71
CA PRO A 71 -17.07 1.68 -39.45
C PRO A 71 -17.47 2.25 -38.08
N SER A 72 -16.69 3.24 -37.64
CA SER A 72 -16.77 3.89 -36.32
C SER A 72 -18.16 4.45 -36.00
N ALA A 73 -18.89 3.76 -35.12
CA ALA A 73 -20.06 4.32 -34.47
C ALA A 73 -19.62 5.22 -33.30
N ARG A 74 -20.09 6.47 -33.31
CA ARG A 74 -20.00 7.39 -32.16
C ARG A 74 -20.54 6.67 -30.92
N LYS A 75 -19.69 6.46 -29.90
CA LYS A 75 -20.05 5.72 -28.68
C LYS A 75 -21.22 6.44 -27.98
N ALA A 76 -22.36 5.76 -27.90
CA ALA A 76 -23.54 6.24 -27.18
C ALA A 76 -23.23 6.36 -25.69
N VAL A 77 -23.27 7.59 -25.17
CA VAL A 77 -23.28 7.89 -23.74
C VAL A 77 -24.50 7.19 -23.14
N ASP A 78 -24.33 6.44 -22.06
CA ASP A 78 -25.47 5.93 -21.30
C ASP A 78 -26.05 7.12 -20.51
N PRO A 79 -27.24 7.63 -20.84
CA PRO A 79 -27.81 8.79 -20.15
C PRO A 79 -28.13 8.49 -18.67
N LYS A 80 -27.98 7.24 -18.20
CA LYS A 80 -28.21 6.83 -16.81
C LYS A 80 -26.92 6.66 -15.99
N SER A 81 -25.74 6.78 -16.59
CA SER A 81 -24.46 6.63 -15.88
C SER A 81 -23.92 7.99 -15.44
N PRO A 82 -23.58 8.19 -14.14
CA PRO A 82 -22.94 9.43 -13.67
C PRO A 82 -21.50 9.61 -14.17
N CYS A 83 -20.99 8.67 -14.96
CA CYS A 83 -19.69 8.73 -15.63
C CYS A 83 -19.84 8.33 -17.10
N SER A 84 -19.42 9.21 -18.00
CA SER A 84 -19.55 9.05 -19.46
C SER A 84 -18.74 7.88 -20.03
N ILE A 85 -17.68 7.46 -19.32
CA ILE A 85 -16.76 6.40 -19.75
C ILE A 85 -16.92 5.09 -18.97
N MET A 86 -17.89 4.97 -18.06
CA MET A 86 -18.03 3.82 -17.14
C MET A 86 -18.02 2.47 -17.85
N LYS A 87 -18.62 2.36 -19.04
CA LYS A 87 -18.68 1.10 -19.81
C LYS A 87 -17.31 0.65 -20.34
N ALA A 88 -16.41 1.58 -20.62
CA ALA A 88 -15.09 1.29 -21.20
C ALA A 88 -13.97 1.33 -20.15
N CYS A 89 -14.09 2.21 -19.15
CA CYS A 89 -13.13 2.34 -18.06
C CYS A 89 -13.13 1.09 -17.17
N GLY A 90 -11.94 0.57 -16.86
CA GLY A 90 -11.79 -0.58 -15.96
C GLY A 90 -12.02 -0.28 -14.48
N GLY A 91 -12.14 0.98 -14.07
CA GLY A 91 -12.03 1.41 -12.67
C GLY A 91 -13.27 1.19 -11.80
N CYS A 92 -14.47 1.53 -12.28
CA CYS A 92 -15.71 1.45 -11.49
C CYS A 92 -16.66 0.39 -12.05
N THR A 93 -17.07 -0.58 -11.23
CA THR A 93 -18.03 -1.65 -11.60
C THR A 93 -19.48 -1.30 -11.23
N ALA A 94 -19.66 -0.49 -10.18
CA ALA A 94 -20.96 -0.31 -9.54
C ALA A 94 -21.39 1.16 -9.35
N LEU A 95 -20.71 2.12 -9.99
CA LEU A 95 -21.02 3.56 -9.86
C LEU A 95 -22.48 3.91 -10.25
N ASN A 96 -23.11 3.14 -11.14
CA ASN A 96 -24.51 3.30 -11.54
C ASN A 96 -25.52 2.62 -10.58
N ARG A 97 -25.06 2.02 -9.48
CA ARG A 97 -25.91 1.36 -8.47
C ARG A 97 -26.07 2.27 -7.25
N PRO A 98 -27.24 2.33 -6.59
CA PRO A 98 -27.39 3.06 -5.34
C PRO A 98 -26.39 2.60 -4.28
N TYR A 99 -25.75 3.53 -3.58
CA TYR A 99 -24.63 3.23 -2.69
C TYR A 99 -25.00 2.24 -1.57
N LYS A 100 -26.19 2.39 -0.97
CA LYS A 100 -26.72 1.43 0.02
C LYS A 100 -26.77 -0.01 -0.49
N LYS A 101 -27.06 -0.22 -1.78
CA LYS A 101 -27.06 -1.56 -2.38
C LYS A 101 -25.65 -2.10 -2.61
N GLN A 102 -24.68 -1.22 -2.85
CA GLN A 102 -23.26 -1.61 -2.92
C GLN A 102 -22.79 -2.11 -1.56
N LEU A 103 -23.06 -1.35 -0.49
CA LEU A 103 -22.74 -1.74 0.88
C LEU A 103 -23.41 -3.06 1.29
N ALA A 104 -24.70 -3.23 0.99
CA ALA A 104 -25.40 -4.48 1.29
C ALA A 104 -24.80 -5.70 0.57
N ALA A 105 -24.37 -5.54 -0.69
CA ALA A 105 -23.72 -6.61 -1.42
C ALA A 105 -22.32 -6.95 -0.84
N LYS A 106 -21.55 -5.93 -0.44
CA LYS A 106 -20.26 -6.14 0.23
C LYS A 106 -20.42 -6.79 1.59
N GLN A 107 -21.41 -6.37 2.39
CA GLN A 107 -21.74 -6.98 3.67
C GLN A 107 -22.02 -8.47 3.51
N ALA A 108 -22.94 -8.83 2.62
CA ALA A 108 -23.30 -10.23 2.38
C ALA A 108 -22.09 -11.09 1.95
N ALA A 109 -21.21 -10.54 1.11
CA ALA A 109 -19.99 -11.23 0.70
C ALA A 109 -19.01 -11.45 1.86
N MET A 110 -18.92 -10.52 2.82
CA MET A 110 -18.08 -10.69 4.01
C MET A 110 -18.70 -11.67 5.01
N GLU A 111 -20.03 -11.63 5.20
CA GLU A 111 -20.75 -12.60 6.02
C GLU A 111 -20.60 -14.03 5.50
N GLU A 112 -20.69 -14.21 4.18
CA GLU A 112 -20.45 -15.51 3.53
C GLU A 112 -19.00 -15.98 3.72
N LEU A 113 -18.03 -15.09 3.45
CA LEU A 113 -16.61 -15.43 3.53
C LEU A 113 -16.19 -15.83 4.95
N PHE A 114 -16.62 -15.08 5.97
CA PHE A 114 -16.20 -15.30 7.36
C PHE A 114 -17.15 -16.22 8.14
N ALA A 115 -18.16 -16.82 7.49
CA ALA A 115 -19.19 -17.62 8.16
C ALA A 115 -18.60 -18.74 9.06
N SER A 116 -17.57 -19.44 8.58
CA SER A 116 -16.94 -20.53 9.34
C SER A 116 -16.23 -20.03 10.61
N LEU A 117 -15.46 -18.94 10.50
CA LEU A 117 -14.78 -18.32 11.63
C LEU A 117 -15.76 -17.74 12.65
N CYS A 118 -16.78 -17.03 12.17
CA CYS A 118 -17.85 -16.48 13.01
C CYS A 118 -18.58 -17.58 13.80
N ALA A 119 -18.90 -18.71 13.16
CA ALA A 119 -19.52 -19.85 13.82
C ALA A 119 -18.59 -20.51 14.86
N ARG A 120 -17.29 -20.61 14.57
CA ARG A 120 -16.28 -21.16 15.48
C ARG A 120 -16.11 -20.31 16.74
N GLU A 121 -16.08 -18.99 16.59
CA GLU A 121 -15.76 -18.05 17.68
C GLU A 121 -17.01 -17.47 18.36
N GLY A 122 -18.21 -17.75 17.83
CA GLY A 122 -19.47 -17.26 18.39
C GLY A 122 -19.71 -15.76 18.17
N ILE A 123 -19.16 -15.20 17.09
CA ILE A 123 -19.30 -13.78 16.72
C ILE A 123 -20.07 -13.61 15.41
N ALA A 124 -20.35 -12.37 15.03
CA ALA A 124 -20.87 -12.00 13.72
C ALA A 124 -19.94 -10.98 13.06
N VAL A 125 -20.02 -10.86 11.73
CA VAL A 125 -19.36 -9.77 11.00
C VAL A 125 -20.04 -8.45 11.37
N ASP A 126 -19.26 -7.46 11.78
CA ASP A 126 -19.80 -6.14 12.12
C ASP A 126 -20.42 -5.48 10.87
N PRO A 127 -21.37 -4.54 11.04
CA PRO A 127 -21.90 -3.77 9.92
C PRO A 127 -20.80 -3.01 9.17
N ILE A 128 -20.77 -3.16 7.84
CA ILE A 128 -19.82 -2.51 6.96
C ILE A 128 -19.82 -1.00 7.16
N ARG A 129 -18.63 -0.44 7.31
CA ARG A 129 -18.42 1.00 7.40
C ARG A 129 -18.31 1.60 6.01
N GLY A 130 -19.34 2.34 5.61
CA GLY A 130 -19.37 3.06 4.35
C GLY A 130 -18.83 4.49 4.45
N MET A 131 -18.62 5.11 3.30
CA MET A 131 -18.23 6.52 3.19
C MET A 131 -19.45 7.44 3.28
N GLY A 132 -19.27 8.60 3.93
CA GLY A 132 -20.27 9.66 3.91
C GLY A 132 -20.58 10.12 2.49
N VAL A 133 -21.82 10.50 2.24
CA VAL A 133 -22.27 10.98 0.92
C VAL A 133 -22.62 12.45 1.01
N THR A 134 -21.95 13.28 0.21
CA THR A 134 -22.31 14.70 0.10
C THR A 134 -23.65 14.83 -0.64
N LEU A 135 -24.64 15.44 0.01
CA LEU A 135 -25.93 15.77 -0.60
C LEU A 135 -25.74 16.95 -1.58
N GLY A 136 -26.24 16.84 -2.81
CA GLY A 136 -26.22 17.94 -3.79
C GLY A 136 -25.67 17.62 -5.18
N ASP A 137 -25.30 16.37 -5.45
CA ASP A 137 -24.86 15.99 -6.80
C ASP A 137 -26.04 15.94 -7.81
N PRO A 138 -25.88 16.42 -9.06
CA PRO A 138 -26.92 16.39 -10.08
C PRO A 138 -27.34 14.97 -10.54
N GLY A 139 -26.68 13.91 -10.07
CA GLY A 139 -27.08 12.53 -10.30
C GLY A 139 -28.39 12.14 -9.58
N LYS A 140 -29.13 11.19 -10.17
CA LYS A 140 -30.41 10.68 -9.61
C LYS A 140 -30.29 10.08 -8.19
N TYR A 141 -29.09 9.66 -7.78
CA TYR A 141 -28.83 9.07 -6.47
C TYR A 141 -27.53 9.65 -5.86
N PRO A 142 -27.55 10.10 -4.59
CA PRO A 142 -26.33 10.46 -3.87
C PRO A 142 -25.36 9.26 -3.77
N ALA A 143 -24.09 9.47 -4.08
CA ALA A 143 -23.03 8.45 -4.01
C ALA A 143 -21.66 9.09 -3.68
N PRO A 144 -20.73 8.35 -3.02
CA PRO A 144 -19.37 8.82 -2.76
C PRO A 144 -18.65 9.31 -4.02
N ARG A 145 -17.96 10.44 -3.91
CA ARG A 145 -17.21 11.07 -5.01
C ARG A 145 -15.97 11.75 -4.46
N GLY A 146 -15.01 12.07 -5.34
CA GLY A 146 -13.84 12.84 -4.96
C GLY A 146 -12.89 12.17 -3.97
N PHE A 147 -13.07 10.87 -3.70
CA PHE A 147 -12.39 10.19 -2.59
C PHE A 147 -11.00 9.65 -2.96
N ARG A 148 -10.63 9.57 -4.24
CA ARG A 148 -9.30 9.13 -4.66
C ARG A 148 -8.33 10.31 -4.70
N HIS A 149 -7.61 10.47 -3.61
CA HIS A 149 -6.54 11.47 -3.41
C HIS A 149 -5.20 11.08 -4.06
N LYS A 150 -5.17 9.95 -4.76
CA LYS A 150 -4.08 9.54 -5.64
C LYS A 150 -4.66 9.11 -6.99
N ALA A 151 -4.38 9.88 -8.03
CA ALA A 151 -4.78 9.58 -9.40
C ALA A 151 -3.53 9.24 -10.22
N ALA A 152 -3.54 8.08 -10.88
CA ALA A 152 -2.46 7.66 -11.77
C ALA A 152 -3.01 7.47 -13.19
N THR A 153 -2.31 7.99 -14.18
CA THR A 153 -2.75 7.93 -15.58
C THR A 153 -1.59 7.52 -16.48
N PRO A 154 -1.79 6.54 -17.38
CA PRO A 154 -0.90 6.33 -18.53
C PRO A 154 -1.07 7.42 -19.58
N PHE A 155 0.02 7.68 -20.30
CA PHE A 155 0.04 8.46 -21.53
C PHE A 155 0.36 7.54 -22.72
N ALA A 156 -0.22 7.83 -23.88
CA ALA A 156 0.13 7.12 -25.12
C ALA A 156 0.16 8.08 -26.32
N PRO A 157 0.95 7.76 -27.36
CA PRO A 157 0.95 8.54 -28.59
C PRO A 157 -0.43 8.63 -29.23
N GLY A 158 -0.79 9.83 -29.68
CA GLY A 158 -1.91 10.16 -30.54
C GLY A 158 -1.46 10.50 -31.97
N LYS A 159 -2.38 11.05 -32.77
CA LYS A 159 -2.05 11.54 -34.13
C LYS A 159 -1.31 12.87 -34.03
N GLU A 160 -0.41 13.15 -34.98
CA GLU A 160 0.24 14.46 -35.12
C GLU A 160 0.96 14.97 -33.86
N GLY A 161 1.54 14.06 -33.07
CA GLY A 161 2.25 14.42 -31.82
C GLY A 161 1.36 14.57 -30.59
N ALA A 162 0.03 14.40 -30.74
CA ALA A 162 -0.89 14.49 -29.61
C ALA A 162 -0.58 13.48 -28.51
N VAL A 163 -0.79 13.87 -27.26
CA VAL A 163 -0.57 13.00 -26.10
C VAL A 163 -1.92 12.56 -25.54
N ARG A 164 -2.24 11.26 -25.67
CA ARG A 164 -3.48 10.71 -25.11
C ARG A 164 -3.31 10.47 -23.62
N CYS A 165 -4.26 10.97 -22.83
CA CYS A 165 -4.34 10.83 -21.39
C CYS A 165 -5.62 10.08 -21.01
N GLY A 166 -5.52 9.10 -20.11
CA GLY A 166 -6.72 8.45 -19.58
C GLY A 166 -6.44 7.16 -18.82
N PHE A 167 -7.31 6.16 -19.00
CA PHE A 167 -7.18 4.85 -18.37
C PHE A 167 -7.11 3.74 -19.42
N PHE A 168 -6.57 2.60 -19.05
CA PHE A 168 -6.68 1.40 -19.86
C PHE A 168 -8.13 0.90 -19.93
N GLU A 169 -8.58 0.57 -21.15
CA GLU A 169 -9.82 -0.16 -21.39
C GLU A 169 -9.72 -1.54 -20.75
N ARG A 170 -10.80 -2.00 -20.10
CA ARG A 170 -10.80 -3.26 -19.34
C ARG A 170 -10.24 -4.42 -20.15
N GLY A 171 -9.21 -5.07 -19.61
CA GLY A 171 -8.55 -6.23 -20.22
C GLY A 171 -7.60 -5.92 -21.39
N THR A 172 -7.23 -4.64 -21.59
CA THR A 172 -6.33 -4.21 -22.67
C THR A 172 -5.36 -3.12 -22.18
N HIS A 173 -4.36 -2.76 -22.97
CA HIS A 173 -3.53 -1.55 -22.76
C HIS A 173 -3.94 -0.38 -23.68
N LYS A 174 -5.18 -0.40 -24.18
CA LYS A 174 -5.69 0.69 -25.01
C LYS A 174 -6.21 1.82 -24.13
N ILE A 175 -5.70 3.03 -24.35
CA ILE A 175 -6.15 4.21 -23.59
C ILE A 175 -7.55 4.66 -24.03
N VAL A 176 -8.45 4.75 -23.05
CA VAL A 176 -9.72 5.46 -23.10
C VAL A 176 -9.48 6.86 -22.56
N ALA A 177 -9.77 7.89 -23.36
CA ALA A 177 -9.64 9.27 -22.93
C ALA A 177 -10.58 9.57 -21.74
N VAL A 178 -10.06 10.28 -20.74
CA VAL A 178 -10.79 10.62 -19.51
C VAL A 178 -10.89 12.14 -19.41
N PRO A 179 -12.01 12.76 -19.81
CA PRO A 179 -12.18 14.20 -19.63
C PRO A 179 -12.35 14.54 -18.14
N GLU A 180 -13.14 13.74 -17.43
CA GLU A 180 -13.47 13.89 -16.02
C GLU A 180 -13.60 12.52 -15.34
N CYS A 181 -13.32 12.46 -14.04
CA CYS A 181 -13.43 11.24 -13.24
C CYS A 181 -14.12 11.54 -11.91
N PRO A 182 -15.36 11.07 -11.67
CA PRO A 182 -16.12 11.43 -10.47
C PRO A 182 -15.51 10.98 -9.15
N VAL A 183 -14.62 9.99 -9.18
CA VAL A 183 -14.01 9.41 -7.98
C VAL A 183 -12.66 10.03 -7.65
N GLU A 184 -12.03 10.77 -8.57
CA GLU A 184 -10.75 11.44 -8.32
C GLU A 184 -10.96 12.73 -7.54
N ALA A 185 -10.00 13.05 -6.67
CA ALA A 185 -10.01 14.30 -5.92
C ALA A 185 -10.20 15.52 -6.85
N PRO A 186 -10.96 16.54 -6.42
CA PRO A 186 -11.21 17.73 -7.23
C PRO A 186 -9.92 18.34 -7.78
N GLY A 187 -9.87 18.57 -9.10
CA GLY A 187 -8.70 19.15 -9.79
C GLY A 187 -7.67 18.12 -10.28
N ALA A 188 -7.61 16.91 -9.72
CA ALA A 188 -6.58 15.93 -10.07
C ALA A 188 -6.62 15.54 -11.56
N ARG A 189 -7.82 15.32 -12.12
CA ARG A 189 -7.99 14.98 -13.54
C ARG A 189 -7.61 16.14 -14.46
N GLN A 190 -7.91 17.37 -14.05
CA GLN A 190 -7.59 18.58 -14.80
C GLN A 190 -6.08 18.76 -14.91
N ILE A 191 -5.34 18.51 -13.82
CA ILE A 191 -3.86 18.51 -13.81
C ILE A 191 -3.32 17.43 -14.73
N LEU A 192 -3.81 16.18 -14.63
CA LEU A 192 -3.37 15.08 -15.52
C LEU A 192 -3.58 15.39 -17.01
N ASN A 193 -4.74 15.97 -17.35
CA ASN A 193 -5.02 16.41 -18.72
C ASN A 193 -4.17 17.63 -19.13
N GLY A 194 -3.82 18.51 -18.18
CA GLY A 194 -2.88 19.61 -18.37
C GLY A 194 -1.47 19.13 -18.71
N ILE A 195 -0.96 18.14 -17.98
CA ILE A 195 0.36 17.51 -18.24
C ILE A 195 0.43 16.99 -19.68
N ALA A 196 -0.63 16.34 -20.17
CA ALA A 196 -0.67 15.87 -21.56
C ALA A 196 -0.60 17.02 -22.58
N ARG A 197 -1.32 18.12 -22.33
CA ARG A 197 -1.29 19.31 -23.20
C ARG A 197 0.09 19.98 -23.21
N GLU A 198 0.74 20.10 -22.06
CA GLU A 198 2.09 20.66 -21.98
C GLU A 198 3.13 19.76 -22.64
N ALA A 199 3.00 18.44 -22.50
CA ALA A 199 3.86 17.48 -23.19
C ALA A 199 3.70 17.57 -24.72
N GLU A 200 2.46 17.73 -25.22
CA GLU A 200 2.18 17.95 -26.64
C GLU A 200 2.77 19.28 -27.13
N ARG A 201 2.56 20.38 -26.39
CA ARG A 201 3.08 21.72 -26.71
C ARG A 201 4.59 21.78 -26.79
N LEU A 202 5.28 21.05 -25.90
CA LEU A 202 6.75 21.01 -25.80
C LEU A 202 7.37 19.83 -26.56
N HIS A 203 6.57 19.11 -27.35
CA HIS A 203 7.01 17.98 -28.16
C HIS A 203 7.71 16.87 -27.36
N ILE A 204 7.23 16.60 -26.14
CA ILE A 204 7.66 15.46 -25.33
C ILE A 204 6.84 14.23 -25.75
N PRO A 205 7.43 13.25 -26.46
CA PRO A 205 6.68 12.11 -26.95
C PRO A 205 6.18 11.23 -25.80
N ALA A 206 4.90 10.89 -25.82
CA ALA A 206 4.36 9.84 -24.96
C ALA A 206 4.97 8.48 -25.30
N PHE A 207 5.07 7.61 -24.30
CA PHE A 207 5.66 6.28 -24.45
C PHE A 207 4.69 5.32 -25.16
N ASN A 208 5.21 4.62 -26.16
CA ASN A 208 4.53 3.55 -26.87
C ASN A 208 5.01 2.22 -26.28
N GLU A 209 4.13 1.52 -25.56
CA GLU A 209 4.46 0.24 -24.93
C GLU A 209 4.82 -0.84 -25.94
N ASP A 210 4.13 -0.90 -27.09
CA ASP A 210 4.36 -1.94 -28.11
C ASP A 210 5.70 -1.76 -28.83
N LYS A 211 6.11 -0.50 -29.06
CA LYS A 211 7.35 -0.17 -29.76
C LYS A 211 8.54 0.09 -28.83
N HIS A 212 8.27 0.25 -27.54
CA HIS A 212 9.24 0.72 -26.54
C HIS A 212 9.94 2.04 -26.94
N LEU A 213 9.17 2.99 -27.48
CA LEU A 213 9.66 4.30 -27.94
C LEU A 213 8.89 5.44 -27.29
N GLY A 214 9.55 6.58 -27.07
CA GLY A 214 8.98 7.76 -26.42
C GLY A 214 9.47 7.94 -24.99
N LEU A 215 8.97 8.95 -24.30
CA LEU A 215 9.53 9.41 -23.03
C LEU A 215 8.50 9.41 -21.91
N LEU A 216 7.37 10.11 -22.06
CA LEU A 216 6.38 10.28 -21.00
C LEU A 216 5.49 9.04 -20.89
N ARG A 217 5.60 8.30 -19.79
CA ARG A 217 4.88 7.02 -19.57
C ARG A 217 3.61 7.22 -18.75
N TYR A 218 3.76 7.78 -17.56
CA TYR A 218 2.66 7.97 -16.61
C TYR A 218 2.80 9.31 -15.90
N ALA A 219 1.73 9.76 -15.26
CA ALA A 219 1.80 10.73 -14.19
C ALA A 219 0.97 10.22 -13.01
N VAL A 220 1.46 10.51 -11.80
CA VAL A 220 0.74 10.31 -10.55
C VAL A 220 0.52 11.67 -9.91
N VAL A 221 -0.73 12.05 -9.68
CA VAL A 221 -1.11 13.23 -8.92
C VAL A 221 -1.59 12.77 -7.55
N ARG A 222 -1.00 13.31 -6.49
CA ARG A 222 -1.49 13.17 -5.12
C ARG A 222 -2.00 14.52 -4.64
N CYS A 223 -3.18 14.53 -4.02
CA CYS A 223 -3.77 15.72 -3.42
C CYS A 223 -3.92 15.51 -1.92
N GLY A 224 -3.51 16.49 -1.12
CA GLY A 224 -3.76 16.52 0.31
C GLY A 224 -5.25 16.41 0.64
N TRP A 225 -5.56 15.76 1.75
CA TRP A 225 -6.89 15.62 2.31
C TRP A 225 -7.22 16.72 3.30
N ARG A 226 -6.27 16.99 4.20
CA ARG A 226 -6.36 18.00 5.27
C ARG A 226 -5.57 19.24 4.91
N THR A 227 -4.65 19.12 3.97
CA THR A 227 -3.92 20.24 3.37
C THR A 227 -4.38 20.45 1.94
N ASP A 228 -4.12 21.63 1.40
CA ASP A 228 -4.33 21.93 -0.01
C ASP A 228 -3.13 21.53 -0.88
N GLN A 229 -2.11 20.85 -0.36
CA GLN A 229 -0.90 20.57 -1.12
C GLN A 229 -1.13 19.52 -2.22
N ILE A 230 -0.49 19.71 -3.38
CA ILE A 230 -0.50 18.75 -4.48
C ILE A 230 0.92 18.36 -4.83
N MET A 231 1.13 17.07 -5.09
CA MET A 231 2.37 16.53 -5.62
C MET A 231 2.13 15.81 -6.94
N VAL A 232 2.97 16.14 -7.93
CA VAL A 232 2.98 15.50 -9.23
C VAL A 232 4.24 14.65 -9.37
N THR A 233 4.08 13.37 -9.71
CA THR A 233 5.19 12.48 -10.08
C THR A 233 5.06 12.11 -11.54
N LEU A 234 5.94 12.67 -12.37
CA LEU A 234 6.06 12.36 -13.79
C LEU A 234 6.91 11.10 -13.94
N VAL A 235 6.40 10.08 -14.64
CA VAL A 235 7.15 8.86 -14.91
C VAL A 235 7.66 8.91 -16.34
N THR A 236 8.97 8.89 -16.52
CA THR A 236 9.61 8.97 -17.84
C THR A 236 10.52 7.77 -18.11
N ALA A 237 10.64 7.36 -19.37
CA ALA A 237 11.47 6.22 -19.77
C ALA A 237 12.97 6.45 -19.51
N GLN A 238 13.40 7.72 -19.51
CA GLN A 238 14.77 8.15 -19.28
C GLN A 238 14.79 9.48 -18.52
N ARG A 239 15.98 9.88 -18.08
CA ARG A 239 16.21 11.14 -17.35
C ARG A 239 16.06 12.37 -18.24
N ASP A 240 16.61 12.33 -19.45
CA ASP A 240 16.66 13.49 -20.32
C ASP A 240 15.39 13.64 -21.14
N LEU A 241 14.80 14.83 -21.10
CA LEU A 241 13.60 15.20 -21.86
C LEU A 241 13.90 16.43 -22.73
N PRO A 242 13.32 16.53 -23.93
CA PRO A 242 13.34 17.79 -24.66
C PRO A 242 12.58 18.84 -23.84
N HIS A 243 13.14 20.06 -23.76
CA HIS A 243 12.54 21.17 -22.99
C HIS A 243 12.22 20.80 -21.53
N ALA A 244 13.06 19.97 -20.89
CA ALA A 244 12.78 19.42 -19.57
C ALA A 244 12.40 20.48 -18.53
N GLN A 245 13.20 21.55 -18.43
CA GLN A 245 12.97 22.61 -17.45
C GLN A 245 11.64 23.35 -17.72
N ASP A 246 11.42 23.77 -18.97
CA ASP A 246 10.16 24.42 -19.38
C ASP A 246 8.94 23.53 -19.10
N PHE A 247 9.08 22.21 -19.28
CA PHE A 247 8.01 21.26 -18.98
C PHE A 247 7.74 21.12 -17.49
N PHE A 248 8.78 21.02 -16.65
CA PHE A 248 8.61 20.91 -15.21
C PHE A 248 7.99 22.19 -14.62
N GLU A 249 8.42 23.36 -15.10
CA GLU A 249 7.85 24.66 -14.72
C GLU A 249 6.40 24.80 -15.19
N ALA A 250 6.10 24.40 -16.44
CA ALA A 250 4.73 24.42 -16.95
C ALA A 250 3.80 23.49 -16.17
N VAL A 251 4.28 22.29 -15.79
CA VAL A 251 3.53 21.36 -14.94
C VAL A 251 3.29 21.94 -13.54
N ALA A 252 4.29 22.57 -12.93
CA ALA A 252 4.15 23.24 -11.64
C ALA A 252 3.14 24.40 -11.70
N ALA A 253 3.05 25.11 -12.84
CA ALA A 253 2.13 26.21 -13.04
C ALA A 253 0.68 25.78 -13.33
N LEU A 254 0.39 24.48 -13.49
CA LEU A 254 -0.97 23.99 -13.78
C LEU A 254 -1.95 24.24 -12.64
N ASP A 255 -1.47 24.25 -11.40
CA ASP A 255 -2.28 24.53 -10.21
C ASP A 255 -1.37 25.14 -9.13
N PRO A 256 -1.70 26.31 -8.55
CA PRO A 256 -0.86 26.98 -7.55
C PRO A 256 -0.63 26.15 -6.28
N ARG A 257 -1.42 25.09 -6.07
CA ARG A 257 -1.28 24.15 -4.96
C ARG A 257 -0.18 23.10 -5.17
N ILE A 258 0.40 23.01 -6.36
CA ILE A 258 1.49 22.07 -6.64
C ILE A 258 2.75 22.52 -5.89
N VAL A 259 3.09 21.79 -4.83
CA VAL A 259 4.28 22.07 -4.02
C VAL A 259 5.49 21.24 -4.44
N THR A 260 5.27 20.13 -5.14
CA THR A 260 6.32 19.20 -5.58
C THR A 260 6.03 18.68 -6.98
N VAL A 261 7.03 18.80 -7.86
CA VAL A 261 7.09 17.99 -9.09
C VAL A 261 8.32 17.10 -9.00
N ALA A 262 8.10 15.80 -9.11
CA ALA A 262 9.13 14.79 -9.14
C ALA A 262 9.17 14.08 -10.50
N GLN A 263 10.36 13.76 -10.97
CA GLN A 263 10.60 12.87 -12.10
C GLN A 263 11.01 11.51 -11.57
N ASN A 264 10.23 10.47 -11.86
CA ASN A 264 10.59 9.08 -11.61
C ASN A 264 11.00 8.41 -12.93
N ILE A 265 12.16 7.75 -12.95
CA ILE A 265 12.74 7.20 -14.17
C ILE A 265 12.45 5.69 -14.22
N ASN A 266 11.71 5.29 -15.26
CA ASN A 266 11.36 3.89 -15.50
C ASN A 266 11.39 3.55 -16.99
N GLY A 267 12.54 3.07 -17.47
CA GLY A 267 12.69 2.55 -18.84
C GLY A 267 12.36 1.06 -19.00
N ARG A 268 12.02 0.35 -17.91
CA ARG A 268 11.89 -1.11 -17.92
C ARG A 268 10.59 -1.57 -18.60
N PRO A 269 10.60 -2.75 -19.26
CA PRO A 269 9.37 -3.39 -19.69
C PRO A 269 8.56 -3.90 -18.47
N GLY A 270 7.24 -3.97 -18.62
CA GLY A 270 6.33 -4.50 -17.60
C GLY A 270 5.35 -3.46 -17.03
N ASN A 271 4.54 -3.91 -16.06
CA ASN A 271 3.39 -3.16 -15.54
C ASN A 271 3.71 -2.30 -14.31
N ALA A 272 4.95 -2.34 -13.81
CA ALA A 272 5.36 -1.48 -12.71
C ALA A 272 5.36 -0.02 -13.20
N ILE A 273 4.58 0.84 -12.55
CA ILE A 273 4.50 2.26 -12.88
C ILE A 273 5.80 2.96 -12.51
N LEU A 274 6.27 2.78 -11.27
CA LEU A 274 7.45 3.48 -10.75
C LEU A 274 8.73 2.68 -11.00
N GLY A 275 9.82 3.38 -11.30
CA GLY A 275 11.18 2.88 -11.32
C GLY A 275 11.95 3.21 -10.04
N GLU A 276 13.25 2.95 -10.06
CA GLU A 276 14.11 3.01 -8.87
C GLU A 276 14.65 4.42 -8.58
N GLU A 277 14.82 5.23 -9.61
CA GLU A 277 15.34 6.59 -9.46
C GLU A 277 14.20 7.61 -9.44
N THR A 278 14.24 8.51 -8.46
CA THR A 278 13.32 9.65 -8.38
C THR A 278 14.12 10.91 -8.10
N ARG A 279 13.80 11.99 -8.82
CA ARG A 279 14.43 13.31 -8.71
C ARG A 279 13.36 14.35 -8.45
N ILE A 280 13.61 15.25 -7.50
CA ILE A 280 12.79 16.44 -7.34
C ILE A 280 13.23 17.43 -8.41
N VAL A 281 12.28 17.87 -9.24
CA VAL A 281 12.56 18.78 -10.37
C VAL A 281 11.91 20.15 -10.17
N TYR A 282 11.02 20.28 -9.19
CA TYR A 282 10.45 21.54 -8.74
C TYR A 282 9.94 21.45 -7.30
N GLY A 283 10.17 22.50 -6.52
CA GLY A 283 9.54 22.70 -5.22
C GLY A 283 10.11 21.85 -4.08
N ALA A 284 9.24 21.51 -3.11
CA ALA A 284 9.61 20.76 -1.91
C ALA A 284 9.93 19.29 -2.21
N GLU A 285 10.73 18.64 -1.33
CA GLU A 285 11.10 17.23 -1.49
C GLU A 285 9.94 16.25 -1.28
N CYS A 286 8.95 16.67 -0.49
CA CYS A 286 7.77 15.89 -0.15
C CYS A 286 6.53 16.79 -0.01
N MET A 287 5.36 16.16 -0.12
CA MET A 287 4.07 16.78 0.20
C MET A 287 3.73 16.51 1.66
N ARG A 288 3.05 17.44 2.34
CA ARG A 288 2.47 17.22 3.68
C ARG A 288 0.98 16.98 3.63
N ASP A 289 0.52 16.03 4.43
CA ASP A 289 -0.90 15.82 4.71
C ASP A 289 -1.09 15.35 6.16
N GLN A 290 -2.35 15.21 6.58
CA GLN A 290 -2.68 14.76 7.93
C GLN A 290 -3.65 13.58 7.93
N LEU A 291 -3.47 12.67 8.88
CA LEU A 291 -4.39 11.57 9.21
C LEU A 291 -4.49 11.43 10.72
N LEU A 292 -5.70 11.33 11.26
CA LEU A 292 -5.94 11.11 12.70
C LEU A 292 -5.16 12.08 13.61
N GLY A 293 -5.06 13.35 13.20
CA GLY A 293 -4.35 14.40 13.95
C GLY A 293 -2.82 14.30 13.92
N CYS A 294 -2.26 13.37 13.13
CA CYS A 294 -0.82 13.27 12.86
C CYS A 294 -0.48 13.92 11.51
N GLU A 295 0.68 14.56 11.42
CA GLU A 295 1.21 15.11 10.16
C GLU A 295 2.18 14.12 9.50
N PHE A 296 2.15 14.02 8.17
CA PHE A 296 3.00 13.11 7.41
C PHE A 296 3.66 13.83 6.23
N ASP A 297 4.98 13.71 6.14
CA ASP A 297 5.72 13.95 4.91
C ASP A 297 5.56 12.72 3.98
N ILE A 298 5.03 12.97 2.79
CA ILE A 298 4.71 11.96 1.78
C ILE A 298 5.68 12.10 0.62
N SER A 299 6.59 11.14 0.51
CA SER A 299 7.55 11.06 -0.60
C SER A 299 6.87 10.70 -1.93
N PRO A 300 7.44 11.09 -3.10
CA PRO A 300 6.83 10.83 -4.41
C PRO A 300 6.52 9.35 -4.71
N THR A 301 7.32 8.43 -4.19
CA THR A 301 7.17 6.99 -4.40
C THR A 301 6.53 6.26 -3.21
N ALA A 302 6.28 6.96 -2.10
CA ALA A 302 5.71 6.35 -0.90
C ALA A 302 4.31 5.78 -1.16
N PHE A 303 4.04 4.65 -0.50
CA PHE A 303 2.68 4.18 -0.33
C PHE A 303 1.97 5.10 0.67
N TYR A 304 0.76 5.51 0.30
CA TYR A 304 -0.14 6.28 1.14
C TYR A 304 -1.55 5.96 0.66
N GLN A 305 -2.48 5.80 1.60
CA GLN A 305 -3.81 5.32 1.28
C GLN A 305 -4.55 6.30 0.38
N THR A 306 -5.27 5.77 -0.61
CA THR A 306 -5.86 6.61 -1.66
C THR A 306 -7.18 7.26 -1.26
N ASN A 307 -7.84 6.73 -0.21
CA ASN A 307 -9.11 7.22 0.33
C ASN A 307 -8.92 7.65 1.79
N PRO A 308 -8.46 8.88 2.05
CA PRO A 308 -8.05 9.30 3.37
C PRO A 308 -9.21 9.35 4.38
N GLN A 309 -10.43 9.69 3.94
CA GLN A 309 -11.62 9.65 4.80
C GLN A 309 -11.90 8.24 5.35
N GLN A 310 -11.82 7.21 4.50
CA GLN A 310 -12.02 5.83 4.95
C GLN A 310 -10.78 5.28 5.66
N THR A 311 -9.59 5.80 5.34
CA THR A 311 -8.33 5.43 6.02
C THR A 311 -8.37 5.81 7.49
N GLU A 312 -8.79 7.04 7.83
CA GLU A 312 -8.93 7.45 9.23
C GLU A 312 -9.88 6.52 9.99
N LEU A 313 -10.99 6.11 9.36
CA LEU A 313 -11.94 5.17 9.96
C LEU A 313 -11.35 3.76 10.14
N LEU A 314 -10.68 3.24 9.12
CA LEU A 314 -10.01 1.93 9.15
C LEU A 314 -8.95 1.89 10.25
N TYR A 315 -8.10 2.92 10.31
CA TYR A 315 -7.04 3.03 11.30
C TYR A 315 -7.61 3.20 12.70
N GLN A 316 -8.66 4.01 12.88
CA GLN A 316 -9.29 4.16 14.20
C GLN A 316 -9.87 2.84 14.70
N LEU A 317 -10.52 2.04 13.83
CA LEU A 317 -11.00 0.71 14.22
C LEU A 317 -9.87 -0.21 14.69
N ALA A 318 -8.72 -0.17 14.00
CA ALA A 318 -7.55 -0.91 14.42
C ALA A 318 -7.00 -0.39 15.75
N ILE A 319 -6.78 0.93 15.89
CA ILE A 319 -6.26 1.56 17.11
C ILE A 319 -7.16 1.28 18.32
N ASP A 320 -8.48 1.38 18.17
CA ASP A 320 -9.43 1.04 19.21
C ASP A 320 -9.35 -0.46 19.57
N GLY A 321 -9.13 -1.31 18.57
CA GLY A 321 -8.92 -2.75 18.74
C GLY A 321 -7.57 -3.12 19.37
N MET A 322 -6.56 -2.25 19.28
CA MET A 322 -5.26 -2.47 19.92
C MET A 322 -5.36 -2.41 21.45
N ASP A 323 -6.33 -1.66 21.99
CA ASP A 323 -6.60 -1.59 23.43
C ASP A 323 -5.32 -1.29 24.24
N LEU A 324 -4.60 -0.23 23.83
CA LEU A 324 -3.26 0.10 24.30
C LEU A 324 -3.27 0.54 25.77
N HIS A 325 -2.33 -0.01 26.54
CA HIS A 325 -2.14 0.28 27.96
C HIS A 325 -0.78 0.92 28.25
N GLN A 326 -0.65 1.47 29.46
CA GLN A 326 0.59 2.07 29.92
C GLN A 326 1.72 1.04 29.93
N GLY A 327 2.81 1.37 29.23
CA GLY A 327 4.00 0.52 29.12
C GLY A 327 3.90 -0.56 28.04
N ASP A 328 2.85 -0.60 27.21
CA ASP A 328 2.75 -1.56 26.12
C ASP A 328 3.87 -1.32 25.07
N VAL A 329 4.37 -2.42 24.52
CA VAL A 329 5.18 -2.46 23.31
C VAL A 329 4.27 -2.82 22.14
N LEU A 330 4.01 -1.83 21.30
CA LEU A 330 3.28 -1.98 20.04
C LEU A 330 4.27 -2.28 18.92
N MET A 331 4.16 -3.45 18.30
CA MET A 331 4.83 -3.76 17.04
C MET A 331 3.91 -3.45 15.87
N ASP A 332 4.34 -2.58 14.96
CA ASP A 332 3.69 -2.29 13.68
C ASP A 332 4.47 -2.99 12.57
N ALA A 333 3.97 -4.14 12.12
CA ALA A 333 4.60 -4.94 11.07
C ALA A 333 4.07 -4.51 9.69
N TYR A 334 4.97 -4.42 8.70
CA TYR A 334 4.70 -3.84 7.39
C TYR A 334 4.37 -2.35 7.47
N CYS A 335 5.05 -1.62 8.38
CA CYS A 335 4.63 -0.28 8.77
C CYS A 335 4.75 0.78 7.67
N GLY A 336 5.42 0.49 6.55
CA GLY A 336 5.60 1.44 5.45
C GLY A 336 6.27 2.74 5.92
N SER A 337 5.54 3.86 5.83
CA SER A 337 5.97 5.18 6.33
C SER A 337 5.52 5.49 7.77
N GLY A 338 5.09 4.46 8.51
CA GLY A 338 4.72 4.51 9.91
C GLY A 338 3.30 5.01 10.19
N THR A 339 2.41 5.04 9.20
CA THR A 339 1.10 5.71 9.34
C THR A 339 0.23 5.13 10.44
N ILE A 340 0.16 3.81 10.57
CA ILE A 340 -0.69 3.15 11.58
C ILE A 340 -0.08 3.32 12.97
N GLY A 341 1.16 2.85 13.16
CA GLY A 341 1.85 2.90 14.44
C GLY A 341 2.01 4.31 15.01
N LEU A 342 2.32 5.31 14.18
CA LEU A 342 2.44 6.70 14.64
C LEU A 342 1.09 7.28 15.05
N CYS A 343 0.01 7.00 14.31
CA CYS A 343 -1.34 7.39 14.73
C CYS A 343 -1.71 6.75 16.07
N ALA A 344 -1.43 5.45 16.25
CA ALA A 344 -1.68 4.73 17.49
C ALA A 344 -0.90 5.31 18.67
N ALA A 345 0.39 5.57 18.48
CA ALA A 345 1.25 6.17 19.50
C ALA A 345 0.83 7.61 19.85
N LYS A 346 0.37 8.39 18.86
CA LYS A 346 -0.14 9.74 19.10
C LYS A 346 -1.46 9.73 19.85
N ASP A 347 -2.38 8.85 19.49
CA ASP A 347 -3.64 8.66 20.21
C ASP A 347 -3.40 8.24 21.67
N ALA A 348 -2.51 7.27 21.91
CA ALA A 348 -2.09 6.87 23.25
C ALA A 348 -1.49 8.06 24.04
N GLN A 349 -0.56 8.81 23.43
CA GLN A 349 0.03 10.01 24.04
C GLN A 349 -1.04 11.05 24.43
N ASN A 350 -2.02 11.30 23.55
CA ASN A 350 -3.12 12.23 23.81
C ASN A 350 -4.02 11.77 24.97
N LYS A 351 -4.14 10.45 25.17
CA LYS A 351 -4.85 9.82 26.29
C LYS A 351 -3.99 9.72 27.56
N GLY A 352 -2.74 10.20 27.55
CA GLY A 352 -1.81 10.12 28.67
C GLY A 352 -1.19 8.73 28.87
N ILE A 353 -1.26 7.86 27.87
CA ILE A 353 -0.75 6.49 27.88
C ILE A 353 0.61 6.47 27.18
N GLY A 354 1.66 6.12 27.92
CA GLY A 354 3.01 5.95 27.37
C GLY A 354 3.22 4.54 26.85
N ILE A 355 3.52 4.40 25.55
CA ILE A 355 3.84 3.13 24.89
C ILE A 355 5.21 3.22 24.20
N MET A 356 5.78 2.06 23.84
CA MET A 356 6.87 1.94 22.88
C MET A 356 6.33 1.42 21.54
N LEU A 357 6.63 2.14 20.45
CA LEU A 357 6.31 1.73 19.08
C LEU A 357 7.56 1.14 18.39
N LEU A 358 7.44 -0.07 17.88
CA LEU A 358 8.42 -0.75 17.04
C LEU A 358 7.85 -0.97 15.64
N GLY A 359 8.26 -0.15 14.67
CA GLY A 359 7.87 -0.31 13.27
C GLY A 359 8.88 -1.17 12.49
N VAL A 360 8.39 -2.16 11.73
CA VAL A 360 9.21 -3.02 10.87
C VAL A 360 8.73 -2.93 9.43
N GLU A 361 9.63 -2.55 8.51
CA GLU A 361 9.34 -2.43 7.09
C GLU A 361 10.58 -2.81 6.28
N ARG A 362 10.41 -3.60 5.21
CA ARG A 362 11.52 -4.06 4.38
C ARG A 362 12.14 -2.95 3.54
N ASN A 363 11.34 -1.98 3.10
CA ASN A 363 11.74 -0.86 2.26
C ASN A 363 12.48 0.22 3.07
N PRO A 364 13.79 0.43 2.86
CA PRO A 364 14.55 1.44 3.58
C PRO A 364 14.05 2.88 3.37
N ALA A 365 13.45 3.17 2.21
CA ALA A 365 12.85 4.47 1.95
C ALA A 365 11.61 4.70 2.82
N GLY A 366 10.79 3.66 3.02
CA GLY A 366 9.65 3.72 3.95
C GLY A 366 10.10 3.99 5.39
N ILE A 367 11.17 3.32 5.84
CA ILE A 367 11.75 3.56 7.16
C ILE A 367 12.34 4.97 7.31
N ALA A 368 12.96 5.51 6.26
CA ALA A 368 13.42 6.90 6.27
C ALA A 368 12.23 7.87 6.40
N ASP A 369 11.12 7.61 5.70
CA ASP A 369 9.89 8.39 5.82
C ASP A 369 9.28 8.27 7.22
N ALA A 370 9.21 7.05 7.77
CA ALA A 370 8.68 6.78 9.10
C ALA A 370 9.45 7.51 10.22
N ARG A 371 10.78 7.59 10.11
CA ARG A 371 11.60 8.35 11.06
C ARG A 371 11.34 9.86 10.98
N ARG A 372 11.21 10.42 9.77
CA ARG A 372 10.84 11.83 9.59
C ARG A 372 9.45 12.10 10.14
N ASN A 373 8.49 11.22 9.88
CA ASN A 373 7.13 11.33 10.40
C ASN A 373 7.07 11.21 11.93
N ALA A 374 7.92 10.38 12.54
CA ALA A 374 8.05 10.34 13.99
C ALA A 374 8.59 11.65 14.57
N GLU A 375 9.54 12.28 13.88
CA GLU A 375 10.05 13.61 14.26
C GLU A 375 8.97 14.69 14.15
N LEU A 376 8.26 14.74 13.02
CA LEU A 376 7.15 15.68 12.82
C LEU A 376 6.09 15.61 13.91
N ASN A 377 5.80 14.41 14.42
CA ASN A 377 4.76 14.19 15.44
C ASN A 377 5.28 14.23 16.89
N GLY A 378 6.58 14.49 17.09
CA GLY A 378 7.19 14.55 18.42
C GLY A 378 7.29 13.19 19.13
N LEU A 379 7.44 12.10 18.36
CA LEU A 379 7.43 10.71 18.84
C LEU A 379 8.82 10.05 18.82
N THR A 380 9.90 10.79 18.53
CA THR A 380 11.27 10.25 18.42
C THR A 380 11.80 9.53 19.66
N ARG A 381 11.21 9.81 20.83
CA ARG A 381 11.60 9.18 22.11
C ARG A 381 10.91 7.84 22.37
N SER A 382 9.87 7.51 21.62
CA SER A 382 9.00 6.36 21.86
C SER A 382 8.72 5.54 20.60
N ALA A 383 9.28 5.91 19.44
CA ALA A 383 9.07 5.22 18.17
C ALA A 383 10.41 4.86 17.52
N TRP A 384 10.60 3.56 17.26
CA TRP A 384 11.78 3.00 16.63
C TRP A 384 11.39 2.24 15.37
N PHE A 385 12.22 2.35 14.32
CA PHE A 385 11.91 1.84 12.99
C PHE A 385 13.07 1.03 12.41
N MET A 386 12.78 -0.22 12.02
CA MET A 386 13.75 -1.16 11.50
C MET A 386 13.49 -1.56 10.05
N ALA A 387 14.55 -1.43 9.25
CA ALA A 387 14.58 -1.87 7.85
C ALA A 387 14.90 -3.37 7.80
N ASP A 388 13.88 -4.21 7.91
CA ASP A 388 14.02 -5.66 7.93
C ASP A 388 12.80 -6.35 7.30
N ASP A 389 12.95 -7.63 6.95
CA ASP A 389 11.80 -8.44 6.59
C ASP A 389 10.96 -8.74 7.84
N ALA A 390 9.64 -8.55 7.75
CA ALA A 390 8.76 -8.70 8.91
C ALA A 390 8.76 -10.15 9.45
N THR A 391 8.88 -11.16 8.58
CA THR A 391 8.95 -12.57 8.96
C THR A 391 10.27 -12.86 9.67
N ASP A 392 11.39 -12.43 9.09
CA ASP A 392 12.70 -12.64 9.71
C ASP A 392 12.81 -11.93 11.07
N TYR A 393 12.30 -10.70 11.16
CA TYR A 393 12.33 -9.92 12.41
C TYR A 393 11.50 -10.58 13.51
N ILE A 394 10.27 -11.00 13.21
CA ILE A 394 9.38 -11.58 14.24
C ILE A 394 9.86 -12.96 14.69
N LEU A 395 10.50 -13.74 13.81
CA LEU A 395 11.16 -15.00 14.17
C LEU A 395 12.33 -14.77 15.13
N ASP A 396 13.24 -13.85 14.78
CA ASP A 396 14.35 -13.48 15.66
C ASP A 396 13.80 -12.94 17.01
N ALA A 397 12.70 -12.20 17.00
CA ALA A 397 12.08 -11.70 18.23
C ALA A 397 11.48 -12.80 19.10
N ALA A 398 10.81 -13.79 18.50
CA ALA A 398 10.30 -14.97 19.18
C ALA A 398 11.44 -15.79 19.80
N ASP A 399 12.51 -16.04 19.04
CA ASP A 399 13.69 -16.80 19.49
C ASP A 399 14.41 -16.14 20.68
N ASN A 400 14.40 -14.81 20.74
CA ASN A 400 14.99 -14.04 21.84
C ASN A 400 13.99 -13.72 22.96
N ASN A 401 12.74 -14.20 22.87
CA ASN A 401 11.68 -13.96 23.83
C ASN A 401 11.48 -12.46 24.14
N GLU A 402 11.48 -11.64 23.08
CA GLU A 402 11.23 -10.21 23.18
C GLU A 402 9.81 -9.92 23.64
N ARG A 403 9.65 -8.83 24.39
CA ARG A 403 8.33 -8.38 24.82
C ARG A 403 7.64 -7.59 23.71
N VAL A 404 6.51 -8.12 23.23
CA VAL A 404 5.54 -7.42 22.37
C VAL A 404 4.17 -7.64 22.98
N ASP A 405 3.48 -6.58 23.37
CA ASP A 405 2.16 -6.67 24.01
C ASP A 405 1.03 -6.58 23.00
N VAL A 406 1.24 -5.80 21.93
CA VAL A 406 0.29 -5.61 20.85
C VAL A 406 1.00 -5.72 19.51
N LEU A 407 0.43 -6.49 18.59
CA LEU A 407 0.91 -6.60 17.21
C LEU A 407 -0.13 -6.02 16.25
N SER A 408 0.27 -5.07 15.42
CA SER A 408 -0.50 -4.61 14.27
C SER A 408 0.11 -5.15 12.99
N ILE A 409 -0.74 -5.64 12.09
CA ILE A 409 -0.33 -6.25 10.81
C ILE A 409 -1.18 -5.68 9.68
N ASP A 410 -0.53 -5.08 8.68
CA ASP A 410 -1.12 -4.66 7.39
C ASP A 410 -0.32 -5.25 6.21
N PRO A 411 -0.43 -6.59 5.98
CA PRO A 411 0.40 -7.27 5.00
C PRO A 411 0.01 -6.93 3.56
N PRO A 412 0.88 -7.26 2.57
CA PRO A 412 0.52 -7.17 1.16
C PRO A 412 -0.67 -8.11 0.83
N ARG A 413 -1.23 -7.98 -0.39
CA ARG A 413 -2.38 -8.77 -0.86
C ARG A 413 -2.24 -10.30 -0.77
N ALA A 414 -1.03 -10.82 -0.61
CA ALA A 414 -0.77 -12.25 -0.42
C ALA A 414 -1.11 -12.74 1.00
N GLY A 415 -1.36 -11.83 1.94
CA GLY A 415 -1.45 -12.10 3.37
C GLY A 415 -0.07 -12.19 4.03
N SER A 416 -0.06 -12.61 5.28
CA SER A 416 1.18 -12.90 6.03
C SER A 416 1.69 -14.30 5.68
N THR A 417 2.97 -14.57 5.90
CA THR A 417 3.51 -15.91 5.71
C THR A 417 3.13 -16.82 6.89
N PRO A 418 3.01 -18.15 6.69
CA PRO A 418 2.75 -19.06 7.78
C PRO A 418 3.78 -18.96 8.92
N GLU A 419 5.05 -18.76 8.59
CA GLU A 419 6.14 -18.62 9.56
C GLU A 419 5.99 -17.34 10.39
N PHE A 420 5.53 -16.24 9.79
CA PHE A 420 5.23 -15.00 10.51
C PHE A 420 4.13 -15.22 11.54
N LEU A 421 3.04 -15.90 11.14
CA LEU A 421 1.90 -16.15 12.02
C LEU A 421 2.24 -17.11 13.16
N GLU A 422 3.04 -18.15 12.88
CA GLU A 422 3.56 -19.05 13.92
C GLU A 422 4.43 -18.30 14.93
N ALA A 423 5.36 -17.45 14.45
CA ALA A 423 6.20 -16.62 15.30
C ALA A 423 5.39 -15.60 16.12
N ALA A 424 4.36 -14.99 15.53
CA ALA A 424 3.43 -14.13 16.25
C ALA A 424 2.73 -14.87 17.40
N CYS A 425 2.32 -16.13 17.17
CA CYS A 425 1.76 -16.97 18.22
C CYS A 425 2.79 -17.34 19.30
N ALA A 426 4.06 -17.55 18.93
CA ALA A 426 5.14 -17.82 19.86
C ALA A 426 5.49 -16.61 20.75
N LEU A 427 5.46 -15.39 20.19
CA LEU A 427 5.65 -14.12 20.91
C LEU A 427 4.53 -13.80 21.90
N LYS A 428 3.32 -14.32 21.66
CA LYS A 428 2.16 -14.21 22.56
C LYS A 428 1.77 -12.75 22.92
N PRO A 429 1.72 -11.79 21.98
CA PRO A 429 1.07 -10.51 22.26
C PRO A 429 -0.36 -10.74 22.78
N ARG A 430 -0.80 -9.85 23.67
CA ARG A 430 -2.16 -9.89 24.23
C ARG A 430 -3.20 -9.59 23.15
N ARG A 431 -2.88 -8.65 22.25
CA ARG A 431 -3.74 -8.17 21.17
C ARG A 431 -3.06 -8.31 19.81
N ILE A 432 -3.83 -8.74 18.81
CA ILE A 432 -3.42 -8.64 17.40
C ILE A 432 -4.49 -7.87 16.64
N THR A 433 -4.08 -6.86 15.89
CA THR A 433 -4.95 -6.15 14.93
C THR A 433 -4.47 -6.44 13.52
N TYR A 434 -5.32 -7.08 12.72
CA TYR A 434 -5.02 -7.45 11.35
C TYR A 434 -5.87 -6.58 10.41
N ILE A 435 -5.22 -5.66 9.71
CA ILE A 435 -5.80 -4.86 8.62
C ILE A 435 -5.52 -5.57 7.29
N SER A 436 -6.53 -5.74 6.44
CA SER A 436 -6.34 -6.44 5.16
C SER A 436 -7.10 -5.79 4.01
N CYS A 437 -6.39 -5.65 2.88
CA CYS A 437 -6.99 -5.31 1.59
C CYS A 437 -7.41 -6.54 0.75
N ASN A 438 -7.23 -7.75 1.31
CA ASN A 438 -7.68 -9.01 0.73
C ASN A 438 -8.30 -9.89 1.83
N PRO A 439 -9.63 -9.79 2.03
CA PRO A 439 -10.34 -10.57 3.06
C PRO A 439 -10.16 -12.08 2.90
N VAL A 440 -9.96 -12.60 1.69
CA VAL A 440 -9.80 -14.05 1.44
C VAL A 440 -8.50 -14.59 2.03
N THR A 441 -7.39 -13.88 1.86
CA THR A 441 -6.12 -14.30 2.50
C THR A 441 -6.14 -14.03 3.99
N GLN A 442 -6.85 -13.00 4.45
CA GLN A 442 -7.04 -12.76 5.89
C GLN A 442 -7.82 -13.90 6.54
N GLU A 443 -8.90 -14.38 5.94
CA GLU A 443 -9.69 -15.51 6.45
C GLU A 443 -8.82 -16.76 6.67
N ARG A 444 -7.99 -17.12 5.67
CA ARG A 444 -6.98 -18.18 5.79
C ARG A 444 -6.02 -17.94 6.97
N ASP A 445 -5.48 -16.73 7.09
CA ASP A 445 -4.47 -16.41 8.10
C ASP A 445 -5.07 -16.41 9.52
N LEU A 446 -6.32 -15.96 9.67
CA LEU A 446 -7.05 -15.96 10.94
C LEU A 446 -7.22 -17.38 11.47
N HIS A 447 -7.48 -18.37 10.62
CA HIS A 447 -7.53 -19.78 11.04
C HIS A 447 -6.24 -20.21 11.77
N GLN A 448 -5.07 -19.85 11.23
CA GLN A 448 -3.79 -20.18 11.84
C GLN A 448 -3.58 -19.48 13.19
N LEU A 449 -3.97 -18.21 13.32
CA LEU A 449 -3.90 -17.48 14.60
C LEU A 449 -4.82 -18.09 15.66
N LEU A 450 -6.04 -18.49 15.28
CA LEU A 450 -6.98 -19.15 16.19
C LEU A 450 -6.46 -20.52 16.67
N ASP A 451 -5.85 -21.29 15.77
CA ASP A 451 -5.19 -22.56 16.12
C ASP A 451 -3.96 -22.35 17.00
N GLY A 452 -3.30 -21.19 16.86
CA GLY A 452 -2.18 -20.73 17.69
C GLY A 452 -2.57 -20.15 19.05
N GLY A 453 -3.84 -20.23 19.46
CA GLY A 453 -4.29 -19.85 20.79
C GLY A 453 -4.88 -18.44 20.92
N TYR A 454 -5.30 -17.82 19.81
CA TYR A 454 -6.08 -16.59 19.83
C TYR A 454 -7.58 -16.87 19.73
N CYS A 455 -8.38 -15.88 20.10
CA CYS A 455 -9.79 -15.78 19.76
C CYS A 455 -10.06 -14.53 18.93
N LEU A 456 -11.03 -14.62 18.02
CA LEU A 456 -11.45 -13.49 17.18
C LEU A 456 -12.53 -12.70 17.92
N LEU A 457 -12.24 -11.45 18.26
CA LEU A 457 -13.19 -10.59 18.97
C LEU A 457 -14.15 -9.87 18.02
N LYS A 458 -13.61 -9.34 16.93
CA LYS A 458 -14.36 -8.53 15.96
C LYS A 458 -13.79 -8.71 14.58
N ILE A 459 -14.67 -8.58 13.59
CA ILE A 459 -14.29 -8.39 12.20
C ILE A 459 -15.17 -7.32 11.56
N THR A 460 -14.55 -6.21 11.20
CA THR A 460 -15.25 -5.04 10.69
C THR A 460 -14.83 -4.76 9.24
N PRO A 461 -15.76 -4.88 8.27
CA PRO A 461 -15.49 -4.47 6.90
C PRO A 461 -15.60 -2.95 6.73
N VAL A 462 -14.76 -2.38 5.87
CA VAL A 462 -14.69 -0.96 5.53
C VAL A 462 -14.68 -0.80 4.00
N ASP A 463 -15.54 0.08 3.51
CA ASP A 463 -15.63 0.40 2.09
C ASP A 463 -14.58 1.45 1.67
N MET A 464 -13.32 1.03 1.62
CA MET A 464 -12.20 1.87 1.17
C MET A 464 -12.31 2.29 -0.30
N PHE A 465 -12.97 1.48 -1.12
CA PHE A 465 -13.11 1.72 -2.56
C PHE A 465 -14.57 1.61 -3.01
N PRO A 466 -15.37 2.68 -2.77
CA PRO A 466 -16.71 2.77 -3.32
C PRO A 466 -16.74 2.49 -4.82
N HIS A 467 -17.83 1.88 -5.30
CA HIS A 467 -18.06 1.56 -6.72
C HIS A 467 -17.20 0.44 -7.30
N THR A 468 -16.42 -0.22 -6.47
CA THR A 468 -15.67 -1.43 -6.79
C THR A 468 -16.14 -2.58 -5.91
N ASP A 469 -15.70 -3.79 -6.20
CA ASP A 469 -15.99 -4.98 -5.40
C ASP A 469 -14.97 -5.16 -4.25
N HIS A 470 -13.97 -4.28 -4.15
CA HIS A 470 -12.96 -4.34 -3.08
C HIS A 470 -13.53 -3.88 -1.74
N THR A 471 -13.24 -4.65 -0.69
CA THR A 471 -13.55 -4.36 0.70
C THR A 471 -12.28 -4.56 1.50
N GLU A 472 -11.95 -3.63 2.38
CA GLU A 472 -10.90 -3.83 3.37
C GLU A 472 -11.54 -4.25 4.70
N THR A 473 -10.78 -4.93 5.55
CA THR A 473 -11.29 -5.50 6.80
C THR A 473 -10.29 -5.28 7.93
N VAL A 474 -10.81 -5.01 9.13
CA VAL A 474 -10.04 -5.02 10.38
C VAL A 474 -10.52 -6.18 11.23
N ALA A 475 -9.63 -7.10 11.57
CA ALA A 475 -9.87 -8.16 12.53
C ALA A 475 -9.12 -7.85 13.83
N VAL A 476 -9.78 -8.04 14.96
CA VAL A 476 -9.20 -7.85 16.30
C VAL A 476 -9.19 -9.19 17.01
N LEU A 477 -8.02 -9.63 17.45
CA LEU A 477 -7.83 -10.88 18.16
C LEU A 477 -7.29 -10.64 19.56
N GLU A 478 -7.65 -11.54 20.47
CA GLU A 478 -7.14 -11.61 21.83
C GLU A 478 -6.50 -12.97 22.09
N ARG A 479 -5.45 -13.00 22.89
CA ARG A 479 -4.87 -14.26 23.35
C ARG A 479 -5.81 -14.94 24.36
N ARG A 480 -6.05 -16.24 24.18
CA ARG A 480 -6.88 -17.06 25.09
C ARG A 480 -6.24 -17.27 26.47
#